data_AF-A0A420G194-F1
#
_entry.id   AF-A0A420G194-F1
#
_cell.length_a   1.000
_cell.length_b   1.000
_cell.length_c   1.000
_cell.angle_alpha   90.00
_cell.angle_beta   90.00
_cell.angle_gamma   90.00
#
_symmetry.space_group_name_H-M   'P 1'
#
loop_
_entity.id
_entity.type
_entity.pdbx_description
1 polymer ?
#
loop_
_entity_poly.entity_id
_entity_poly.type
_entity_poly.pdbx_seq_one_letter_code
_entity_poly.pdbx_strand_id
1 'polypeptide(L)'
;MVDPKAEKYFGFSGYNYVANNPLKYIDPKGEDIVLSINKTKRDNHTEVKVTSSLNLTIVGNVSQQEINKLKETFSKKISGQFAASGDYGKGFETSRTTVKSELNVTLVDNIDKANPTDHIMIMTNSIPGTAVGLGEAQGTISSVENGTTKNGTFDLVGSHELGHNMGLEHTGGGLMNKSVDTGTGRAGLSSTQLKQIFGGAVTLANGNTKLYNDGDNRKRAKEFKNEANIK
;
A
#
# COMPACT_ATOMS: atom_id res chain seq x y z
N MET A 1 -9.82 27.06 20.07
CA MET A 1 -10.96 26.50 20.82
C MET A 1 -10.43 25.30 21.60
N VAL A 2 -10.65 25.23 22.92
CA VAL A 2 -10.11 24.19 23.80
C VAL A 2 -11.21 23.18 24.14
N ASP A 3 -10.88 21.88 24.21
CA ASP A 3 -11.82 20.81 24.57
C ASP A 3 -12.19 20.89 26.07
N PRO A 4 -13.49 21.03 26.44
CA PRO A 4 -13.95 21.02 27.82
C PRO A 4 -13.63 19.73 28.62
N LYS A 5 -13.12 18.66 28.00
CA LYS A 5 -12.75 17.41 28.67
C LYS A 5 -11.27 17.28 29.03
N ALA A 6 -10.45 18.30 28.75
CA ALA A 6 -9.00 18.27 29.00
C ALA A 6 -8.62 17.89 30.44
N GLU A 7 -9.42 18.27 31.44
CA GLU A 7 -9.12 18.05 32.86
C GLU A 7 -9.22 16.59 33.33
N LYS A 8 -9.78 15.68 32.53
CA LYS A 8 -9.81 14.23 32.86
C LYS A 8 -8.56 13.45 32.46
N TYR A 9 -7.58 14.09 31.82
CA TYR A 9 -6.37 13.43 31.31
C TYR A 9 -5.08 14.01 31.93
N PHE A 10 -4.95 13.90 33.26
CA PHE A 10 -3.70 14.17 33.98
C PHE A 10 -2.59 13.22 33.50
N GLY A 11 -1.81 13.67 32.51
CA GLY A 11 -0.75 12.89 31.86
C GLY A 11 -0.57 13.19 30.36
N PHE A 12 -1.57 13.77 29.68
CA PHE A 12 -1.47 14.16 28.28
C PHE A 12 -1.57 15.68 28.11
N SER A 13 -0.55 16.28 27.52
CA SER A 13 -0.60 17.68 27.08
C SER A 13 -1.79 17.90 26.15
N GLY A 14 -2.59 18.94 26.41
CA GLY A 14 -3.79 19.30 25.64
C GLY A 14 -3.57 19.70 24.18
N TYR A 15 -2.32 19.56 23.68
CA TYR A 15 -1.95 19.65 22.27
C TYR A 15 -1.87 18.27 21.57
N ASN A 16 -2.14 17.16 22.27
CA ASN A 16 -2.18 15.82 21.67
C ASN A 16 -3.45 15.59 20.85
N TYR A 17 -3.46 16.09 19.62
CA TYR A 17 -4.41 15.66 18.60
C TYR A 17 -4.17 14.16 18.30
N VAL A 18 -5.03 13.30 18.84
CA VAL A 18 -5.10 11.83 18.60
C VAL A 18 -3.78 11.09 18.87
N ALA A 19 -3.22 11.24 20.08
CA ALA A 19 -2.20 10.35 20.64
C ALA A 19 -0.96 10.08 19.75
N ASN A 20 -0.49 11.10 19.01
CA ASN A 20 0.62 11.00 18.04
C ASN A 20 0.39 9.98 16.89
N ASN A 21 -0.84 9.53 16.65
CA ASN A 21 -1.22 8.82 15.43
C ASN A 21 -2.68 9.07 14.97
N PRO A 22 -3.10 10.33 14.75
CA PRO A 22 -4.26 10.61 13.92
C PRO A 22 -3.90 10.19 12.50
N LEU A 23 -4.51 9.12 11.99
CA LEU A 23 -4.87 9.02 10.57
C LEU A 23 -3.74 9.38 9.57
N LYS A 24 -2.46 9.14 9.93
CA LYS A 24 -1.33 9.77 9.21
C LYS A 24 -1.13 9.20 7.80
N TYR A 25 -1.79 8.07 7.54
CA TYR A 25 -2.00 7.49 6.23
C TYR A 25 -3.49 7.11 6.07
N ILE A 26 -4.36 8.11 6.25
CA ILE A 26 -5.36 8.33 5.20
C ILE A 26 -4.53 8.45 3.92
N ASP A 27 -4.70 7.52 2.98
CA ASP A 27 -4.38 7.82 1.59
C ASP A 27 -5.11 9.14 1.30
N PRO A 28 -4.40 10.26 1.05
CA PRO A 28 -5.00 11.58 0.98
C PRO A 28 -6.09 11.70 -0.08
N LYS A 29 -6.24 10.66 -0.91
CA LYS A 29 -7.38 10.45 -1.79
C LYS A 29 -8.12 9.14 -1.46
N GLY A 30 -7.64 7.92 -1.76
CA GLY A 30 -8.19 6.67 -1.15
C GLY A 30 -8.62 5.41 -1.94
N GLU A 31 -8.72 5.33 -3.29
CA GLU A 31 -9.85 4.55 -3.90
C GLU A 31 -10.00 3.04 -3.69
N ASP A 32 -8.97 2.23 -3.89
CA ASP A 32 -9.24 0.82 -4.24
C ASP A 32 -9.01 -0.20 -3.14
N ILE A 33 -8.51 0.22 -1.97
CA ILE A 33 -8.15 -0.71 -0.91
C ILE A 33 -9.39 -1.08 -0.09
N VAL A 34 -9.88 -2.31 -0.30
CA VAL A 34 -10.88 -2.92 0.56
C VAL A 34 -10.19 -3.57 1.74
N LEU A 35 -10.42 -3.04 2.95
CA LEU A 35 -9.96 -3.60 4.21
C LEU A 35 -11.09 -4.38 4.88
N SER A 36 -11.00 -5.71 4.91
CA SER A 36 -11.86 -6.55 5.74
C SER A 36 -11.19 -6.79 7.10
N ILE A 37 -11.87 -6.38 8.18
CA ILE A 37 -11.29 -6.29 9.52
C ILE A 37 -12.07 -7.19 10.48
N ASN A 38 -11.37 -8.14 11.09
CA ASN A 38 -11.92 -9.04 12.09
C ASN A 38 -11.07 -8.99 13.37
N LYS A 39 -11.66 -8.44 14.44
CA LYS A 39 -11.08 -8.35 15.78
C LYS A 39 -11.68 -9.43 16.68
N THR A 40 -10.81 -10.20 17.32
CA THR A 40 -11.15 -11.23 18.32
C THR A 40 -10.41 -10.90 19.61
N LYS A 41 -11.15 -10.71 20.73
CA LYS A 41 -10.51 -10.51 22.03
C LYS A 41 -10.04 -11.84 22.61
N ARG A 42 -8.82 -11.85 23.15
CA ARG A 42 -8.25 -12.91 23.98
C ARG A 42 -7.96 -12.34 25.37
N ASP A 43 -7.68 -13.21 26.34
CA ASP A 43 -7.53 -12.84 27.75
C ASP A 43 -6.49 -11.72 27.97
N ASN A 44 -5.38 -11.77 27.22
CA ASN A 44 -4.23 -10.87 27.39
C ASN A 44 -3.93 -9.95 26.18
N HIS A 45 -4.71 -10.03 25.08
CA HIS A 45 -4.50 -9.20 23.88
C HIS A 45 -5.71 -9.22 22.93
N THR A 46 -5.75 -8.31 21.98
CA THR A 46 -6.70 -8.37 20.84
C THR A 46 -6.00 -8.93 19.59
N GLU A 47 -6.54 -10.00 19.00
CA GLU A 47 -6.13 -10.45 17.67
C GLU A 47 -6.88 -9.62 16.62
N VAL A 48 -6.16 -9.10 15.62
CA VAL A 48 -6.74 -8.35 14.50
C VAL A 48 -6.32 -9.04 13.21
N LYS A 49 -7.28 -9.45 12.40
CA LYS A 49 -7.05 -9.96 11.05
C LYS A 49 -7.51 -8.88 10.06
N VAL A 50 -6.61 -8.49 9.17
CA VAL A 50 -6.87 -7.54 8.09
C VAL A 50 -6.66 -8.26 6.77
N THR A 51 -7.68 -8.31 5.93
CA THR A 51 -7.51 -8.65 4.50
C THR A 51 -7.54 -7.35 3.72
N SER A 52 -6.51 -7.09 2.92
CA SER A 52 -6.35 -5.91 2.08
C SER A 52 -6.38 -6.31 0.62
N SER A 53 -7.48 -6.03 -0.07
CA SER A 53 -7.60 -6.27 -1.51
C SER A 53 -7.39 -4.97 -2.28
N LEU A 54 -6.43 -4.94 -3.20
CA LEU A 54 -6.08 -3.80 -4.05
C LEU A 54 -6.50 -4.09 -5.50
N ASN A 55 -7.11 -3.12 -6.19
CA ASN A 55 -7.37 -3.21 -7.63
C ASN A 55 -6.27 -2.48 -8.41
N LEU A 56 -5.76 -3.13 -9.46
CA LEU A 56 -4.69 -2.64 -10.31
C LEU A 56 -5.06 -2.87 -11.78
N THR A 57 -5.07 -1.80 -12.57
CA THR A 57 -5.00 -1.92 -14.02
C THR A 57 -3.55 -1.79 -14.50
N ILE A 58 -3.05 -2.80 -15.21
CA ILE A 58 -1.79 -2.73 -15.94
C ILE A 58 -2.09 -2.25 -17.36
N VAL A 59 -1.38 -1.21 -17.80
CA VAL A 59 -1.48 -0.67 -19.17
C VAL A 59 -0.27 -1.10 -19.98
N GLY A 60 -0.49 -1.93 -20.99
CA GLY A 60 0.54 -2.42 -21.90
C GLY A 60 0.34 -3.89 -22.29
N ASN A 61 1.44 -4.62 -22.50
CA ASN A 61 1.40 -6.03 -22.87
C ASN A 61 2.26 -6.84 -21.89
N VAL A 62 1.59 -7.58 -21.00
CA VAL A 62 2.21 -8.46 -20.00
C VAL A 62 1.56 -9.83 -20.09
N SER A 63 2.34 -10.91 -20.01
CA SER A 63 1.79 -12.26 -20.08
C SER A 63 0.99 -12.60 -18.82
N GLN A 64 -0.01 -13.47 -18.94
CA GLN A 64 -0.78 -13.93 -17.77
C GLN A 64 0.11 -14.62 -16.72
N GLN A 65 1.22 -15.22 -17.13
CA GLN A 65 2.20 -15.82 -16.22
C GLN A 65 2.90 -14.75 -15.36
N GLU A 66 3.34 -13.64 -15.95
CA GLU A 66 3.96 -12.53 -15.20
C GLU A 66 2.93 -11.81 -14.31
N ILE A 67 1.67 -11.67 -14.75
CA ILE A 67 0.57 -11.17 -13.91
C ILE A 67 0.34 -12.07 -12.70
N ASN A 68 0.33 -13.40 -12.89
CA ASN A 68 0.15 -14.34 -11.79
C ASN A 68 1.32 -14.27 -10.78
N LYS A 69 2.57 -14.21 -11.27
CA LYS A 69 3.76 -13.98 -10.42
C LYS A 69 3.64 -12.68 -9.63
N LEU A 70 3.25 -11.57 -10.26
CA LEU A 70 3.06 -10.28 -9.58
C LEU A 70 2.03 -10.41 -8.45
N LYS A 71 0.88 -11.06 -8.69
CA LYS A 71 -0.15 -11.29 -7.66
C LYS A 71 0.38 -12.13 -6.50
N GLU A 72 1.13 -13.20 -6.78
CA GLU A 72 1.74 -14.08 -5.77
C GLU A 72 2.81 -13.35 -4.96
N THR A 73 3.71 -12.62 -5.62
CA THR A 73 4.78 -11.85 -4.97
C THR A 73 4.21 -10.69 -4.16
N PHE A 74 3.27 -9.90 -4.69
CA PHE A 74 2.56 -8.86 -3.94
C PHE A 74 1.95 -9.44 -2.66
N SER A 75 1.14 -10.51 -2.82
CA SER A 75 0.48 -11.14 -1.68
C SER A 75 1.49 -11.65 -0.66
N LYS A 76 2.56 -12.33 -1.10
CA LYS A 76 3.59 -12.90 -0.20
C LYS A 76 4.48 -11.85 0.47
N LYS A 77 4.77 -10.72 -0.19
CA LYS A 77 5.72 -9.71 0.31
C LYS A 77 5.04 -8.60 1.12
N ILE A 78 3.76 -8.31 0.86
CA ILE A 78 2.99 -7.24 1.53
C ILE A 78 2.01 -7.81 2.57
N SER A 79 1.89 -9.14 2.68
CA SER A 79 1.31 -9.79 3.87
C SER A 79 2.34 -9.92 5.00
N GLY A 80 1.85 -10.07 6.24
CA GLY A 80 2.72 -10.36 7.39
C GLY A 80 2.05 -10.10 8.73
N GLN A 81 2.86 -9.86 9.76
CA GLN A 81 2.38 -9.59 11.11
C GLN A 81 3.10 -8.40 11.76
N PHE A 82 2.37 -7.64 12.56
CA PHE A 82 2.91 -6.59 13.40
C PHE A 82 2.13 -6.47 14.71
N ALA A 83 2.75 -5.89 15.73
CA ALA A 83 2.09 -5.51 16.97
C ALA A 83 1.80 -4.00 16.97
N ALA A 84 0.62 -3.61 17.47
CA ALA A 84 0.25 -2.21 17.66
C ALA A 84 -0.46 -2.02 18.99
N SER A 85 -0.01 -1.04 19.76
CA SER A 85 -0.66 -0.65 21.01
C SER A 85 -1.53 0.59 20.78
N GLY A 86 -2.70 0.63 21.41
CA GLY A 86 -3.70 1.69 21.22
C GLY A 86 -4.88 1.52 22.17
N ASP A 87 -5.77 2.51 22.20
CA ASP A 87 -7.04 2.38 22.92
C ASP A 87 -8.09 1.71 22.01
N TYR A 88 -8.66 0.60 22.48
CA TYR A 88 -9.69 -0.17 21.77
C TYR A 88 -11.10 0.10 22.34
N GLY A 89 -11.30 1.26 22.96
CA GLY A 89 -12.57 1.73 23.52
C GLY A 89 -12.81 1.32 24.98
N LYS A 90 -11.83 0.70 25.64
CA LYS A 90 -11.85 0.32 27.07
C LYS A 90 -10.47 0.42 27.74
N GLY A 91 -9.51 1.12 27.13
CA GLY A 91 -8.15 1.28 27.64
C GLY A 91 -7.07 0.82 26.67
N PHE A 92 -5.82 1.11 27.03
CA PHE A 92 -4.64 0.85 26.22
C PHE A 92 -4.27 -0.64 26.26
N GLU A 93 -4.47 -1.34 25.15
CA GLU A 93 -4.08 -2.74 24.97
C GLU A 93 -3.05 -2.87 23.85
N THR A 94 -2.43 -4.05 23.71
CA THR A 94 -1.62 -4.39 22.54
C THR A 94 -2.39 -5.38 21.67
N SER A 95 -2.47 -5.09 20.37
CA SER A 95 -2.97 -6.04 19.38
C SER A 95 -1.85 -6.83 18.73
N ARG A 96 -2.20 -8.05 18.30
CA ARG A 96 -1.43 -8.83 17.32
C ARG A 96 -2.18 -8.77 16.00
N THR A 97 -1.64 -8.02 15.05
CA THR A 97 -2.27 -7.81 13.75
C THR A 97 -1.64 -8.73 12.72
N THR A 98 -2.47 -9.53 12.03
CA THR A 98 -2.09 -10.32 10.85
C THR A 98 -2.72 -9.68 9.62
N VAL A 99 -1.90 -9.38 8.62
CA VAL A 99 -2.34 -8.81 7.34
C VAL A 99 -2.19 -9.86 6.25
N LYS A 100 -3.26 -10.07 5.48
CA LYS A 100 -3.24 -10.78 4.20
C LYS A 100 -3.53 -9.76 3.08
N SER A 101 -2.58 -9.59 2.18
CA SER A 101 -2.69 -8.67 1.04
C SER A 101 -3.00 -9.43 -0.25
N GLU A 102 -3.87 -8.88 -1.08
CA GLU A 102 -4.38 -9.49 -2.31
C GLU A 102 -4.42 -8.45 -3.43
N LEU A 103 -4.15 -8.86 -4.66
CA LEU A 103 -4.08 -7.99 -5.83
C LEU A 103 -5.04 -8.50 -6.91
N ASN A 104 -6.02 -7.68 -7.29
CA ASN A 104 -6.88 -7.89 -8.44
C ASN A 104 -6.27 -7.16 -9.63
N VAL A 105 -6.02 -7.85 -10.74
CA VAL A 105 -5.31 -7.28 -11.90
C VAL A 105 -6.18 -7.33 -13.14
N THR A 106 -6.38 -6.17 -13.75
CA THR A 106 -6.94 -5.98 -15.09
C THR A 106 -5.79 -5.63 -16.05
N LEU A 107 -5.76 -6.21 -17.26
CA LEU A 107 -4.81 -5.83 -18.30
C LEU A 107 -5.53 -5.06 -19.41
N VAL A 108 -5.00 -3.90 -19.80
CA VAL A 108 -5.52 -3.09 -20.91
C VAL A 108 -4.39 -2.62 -21.83
N ASP A 109 -4.71 -2.36 -23.09
CA ASP A 109 -3.78 -1.82 -24.09
C ASP A 109 -3.65 -0.28 -24.05
N ASN A 110 -4.55 0.41 -23.33
CA ASN A 110 -4.63 1.87 -23.28
C ASN A 110 -5.18 2.35 -21.93
N ILE A 111 -4.55 3.41 -21.38
CA ILE A 111 -4.93 4.10 -20.14
C ILE A 111 -6.43 4.45 -20.09
N ASP A 112 -7.04 4.85 -21.22
CA ASP A 112 -8.46 5.22 -21.29
C ASP A 112 -9.43 4.07 -21.00
N LYS A 113 -8.98 2.82 -21.16
CA LYS A 113 -9.77 1.61 -20.86
C LYS A 113 -9.63 1.12 -19.41
N ALA A 114 -8.71 1.67 -18.63
CA ALA A 114 -8.61 1.34 -17.22
C ALA A 114 -9.87 1.82 -16.47
N ASN A 115 -10.17 1.20 -15.33
CA ASN A 115 -11.16 1.75 -14.41
C ASN A 115 -10.62 3.10 -13.86
N PRO A 116 -11.40 4.20 -13.88
CA PRO A 116 -10.96 5.48 -13.31
C PRO A 116 -10.52 5.42 -11.85
N THR A 117 -11.03 4.46 -11.06
CA THR A 117 -10.68 4.33 -9.64
C THR A 117 -9.35 3.60 -9.43
N ASP A 118 -9.10 2.53 -10.21
CA ASP A 118 -7.97 1.59 -10.06
C ASP A 118 -6.61 2.29 -9.90
N HIS A 119 -5.68 1.68 -9.14
CA HIS A 119 -4.25 1.94 -9.31
C HIS A 119 -3.83 1.60 -10.74
N ILE A 120 -2.91 2.37 -11.32
CA ILE A 120 -2.48 2.18 -12.71
C ILE A 120 -0.98 1.97 -12.79
N MET A 121 -0.56 0.81 -13.29
CA MET A 121 0.83 0.50 -13.60
C MET A 121 1.05 0.53 -15.11
N ILE A 122 1.88 1.47 -15.57
CA ILE A 122 2.17 1.69 -16.99
C ILE A 122 3.42 0.89 -17.38
N MET A 123 3.28 -0.03 -18.33
CA MET A 123 4.43 -0.69 -18.94
C MET A 123 5.10 0.25 -19.95
N THR A 124 6.40 0.48 -19.79
CA THR A 124 7.19 1.40 -20.63
C THR A 124 8.40 0.72 -21.25
N ASN A 125 8.95 1.27 -22.34
CA ASN A 125 10.22 0.76 -22.88
C ASN A 125 11.42 1.29 -22.12
N SER A 126 11.32 2.50 -21.56
CA SER A 126 12.37 3.10 -20.75
C SER A 126 11.82 4.10 -19.72
N ILE A 127 12.47 4.14 -18.57
CA ILE A 127 12.37 5.19 -17.55
C ILE A 127 13.70 5.96 -17.54
N PRO A 128 13.72 7.31 -17.49
CA PRO A 128 14.96 8.06 -17.51
C PRO A 128 15.91 7.73 -16.33
N GLY A 129 17.19 7.53 -16.64
CA GLY A 129 18.24 7.25 -15.64
C GLY A 129 18.63 5.77 -15.61
N THR A 130 18.74 5.21 -14.41
CA THR A 130 19.12 3.80 -14.17
C THR A 130 18.04 3.01 -13.42
N ALA A 131 16.84 3.57 -13.29
CA ALA A 131 15.72 2.93 -12.60
C ALA A 131 14.88 2.13 -13.60
N VAL A 132 14.49 0.91 -13.25
CA VAL A 132 13.61 0.05 -14.06
C VAL A 132 12.14 0.09 -13.61
N GLY A 133 11.84 0.87 -12.58
CA GLY A 133 10.53 1.15 -12.05
C GLY A 133 10.48 2.58 -11.49
N LEU A 134 9.28 3.17 -11.46
CA LEU A 134 9.02 4.49 -10.91
C LEU A 134 7.56 4.59 -10.43
N GLY A 135 7.34 4.64 -9.12
CA GLY A 135 6.06 4.88 -8.49
C GLY A 135 5.89 6.32 -7.98
N GLU A 136 4.64 6.76 -7.85
CA GLU A 136 4.32 7.91 -7.01
C GLU A 136 4.51 7.55 -5.53
N ALA A 137 5.23 8.40 -4.78
CA ALA A 137 5.23 8.32 -3.33
C ALA A 137 3.86 8.77 -2.81
N GLN A 138 3.10 7.86 -2.18
CA GLN A 138 1.72 8.10 -1.70
C GLN A 138 0.77 8.54 -2.82
N GLY A 139 0.64 7.70 -3.85
CA GLY A 139 -0.26 7.92 -4.99
C GLY A 139 -0.73 6.60 -5.61
N THR A 140 -1.40 6.66 -6.75
CA THR A 140 -2.05 5.50 -7.38
C THR A 140 -1.35 5.05 -8.67
N ILE A 141 -0.42 5.86 -9.19
CA ILE A 141 0.26 5.60 -10.47
C ILE A 141 1.66 5.03 -10.25
N SER A 142 2.04 4.08 -11.09
CA SER A 142 3.42 3.60 -11.23
C SER A 142 3.76 3.28 -12.69
N SER A 143 5.04 3.10 -12.98
CA SER A 143 5.52 2.57 -14.26
C SER A 143 6.65 1.57 -14.04
N VAL A 144 6.70 0.55 -14.90
CA VAL A 144 7.71 -0.52 -14.87
C VAL A 144 8.22 -0.78 -16.28
N GLU A 145 9.53 -0.93 -16.44
CA GLU A 145 10.12 -1.20 -17.75
C GLU A 145 9.79 -2.61 -18.25
N ASN A 146 9.46 -2.71 -19.54
CA ASN A 146 9.23 -3.96 -20.29
C ASN A 146 10.41 -4.95 -20.15
N GLY A 147 11.63 -4.45 -19.95
CA GLY A 147 12.84 -5.26 -19.73
C GLY A 147 12.75 -6.16 -18.48
N THR A 148 12.04 -5.74 -17.44
CA THR A 148 11.88 -6.52 -16.19
C THR A 148 11.17 -7.87 -16.42
N THR A 149 10.26 -7.95 -17.40
CA THR A 149 9.58 -9.21 -17.77
C THR A 149 10.55 -10.23 -18.38
N LYS A 150 11.52 -9.77 -19.16
CA LYS A 150 12.57 -10.61 -19.78
C LYS A 150 13.61 -11.04 -18.76
N ASN A 151 13.93 -10.15 -17.82
CA ASN A 151 14.89 -10.40 -16.75
C ASN A 151 14.30 -11.22 -15.58
N GLY A 152 12.99 -11.48 -15.58
CA GLY A 152 12.29 -12.25 -14.54
C GLY A 152 12.17 -11.52 -13.21
N THR A 153 12.11 -10.18 -13.23
CA THR A 153 12.09 -9.30 -12.05
C THR A 153 10.85 -8.41 -11.99
N PHE A 154 9.95 -8.50 -12.98
CA PHE A 154 8.72 -7.71 -13.07
C PHE A 154 7.84 -7.80 -11.83
N ASP A 155 7.69 -9.00 -11.25
CA ASP A 155 6.87 -9.22 -10.06
C ASP A 155 7.43 -8.51 -8.81
N LEU A 156 8.76 -8.45 -8.69
CA LEU A 156 9.47 -7.77 -7.61
C LEU A 156 9.46 -6.25 -7.77
N VAL A 157 9.76 -5.75 -8.97
CA VAL A 157 9.73 -4.31 -9.28
C VAL A 157 8.29 -3.78 -9.21
N GLY A 158 7.32 -4.47 -9.81
CA GLY A 158 5.92 -4.08 -9.71
C GLY A 158 5.40 -4.07 -8.26
N SER A 159 5.77 -5.05 -7.45
CA SER A 159 5.43 -5.05 -6.01
C SER A 159 6.12 -3.94 -5.22
N HIS A 160 7.31 -3.50 -5.66
CA HIS A 160 8.04 -2.39 -5.07
C HIS A 160 7.37 -1.04 -5.37
N GLU A 161 7.02 -0.77 -6.63
CA GLU A 161 6.30 0.46 -6.99
C GLU A 161 4.93 0.55 -6.31
N LEU A 162 4.21 -0.58 -6.21
CA LEU A 162 2.97 -0.64 -5.42
C LEU A 162 3.21 -0.35 -3.92
N GLY A 163 4.39 -0.66 -3.39
CA GLY A 163 4.80 -0.24 -2.05
C GLY A 163 4.97 1.27 -1.92
N HIS A 164 5.50 1.96 -2.94
CA HIS A 164 5.53 3.42 -3.02
C HIS A 164 4.12 4.03 -3.13
N ASN A 165 3.25 3.41 -3.94
CA ASN A 165 1.84 3.78 -4.03
C ASN A 165 1.15 3.71 -2.65
N MET A 166 1.39 2.63 -1.89
CA MET A 166 0.92 2.47 -0.50
C MET A 166 1.67 3.34 0.53
N GLY A 167 2.52 4.25 0.08
CA GLY A 167 3.17 5.28 0.90
C GLY A 167 4.43 4.86 1.64
N LEU A 168 5.11 3.80 1.20
CA LEU A 168 6.42 3.42 1.73
C LEU A 168 7.55 4.16 1.01
N GLU A 169 8.59 4.48 1.78
CA GLU A 169 9.86 5.00 1.27
C GLU A 169 10.87 3.88 1.03
N HIS A 170 11.92 4.20 0.26
CA HIS A 170 13.07 3.34 0.09
C HIS A 170 13.74 2.99 1.43
N THR A 171 14.25 1.76 1.53
CA THR A 171 14.96 1.24 2.71
C THR A 171 16.21 0.44 2.32
N GLY A 172 17.05 0.09 3.30
CA GLY A 172 18.27 -0.68 3.08
C GLY A 172 18.06 -2.14 2.65
N GLY A 173 16.84 -2.69 2.69
CA GLY A 173 16.60 -4.12 2.45
C GLY A 173 15.13 -4.48 2.26
N GLY A 174 14.84 -5.78 2.12
CA GLY A 174 13.49 -6.26 1.84
C GLY A 174 12.94 -5.79 0.48
N LEU A 175 11.62 -5.72 0.37
CA LEU A 175 10.91 -5.32 -0.85
C LEU A 175 11.27 -3.90 -1.28
N MET A 176 11.24 -2.93 -0.36
CA MET A 176 11.51 -1.51 -0.62
C MET A 176 13.01 -1.17 -0.74
N ASN A 177 13.85 -2.12 -1.17
CA ASN A 177 15.25 -1.84 -1.46
C ASN A 177 15.38 -1.18 -2.85
N LYS A 178 16.11 -0.06 -2.97
CA LYS A 178 16.28 0.70 -4.24
C LYS A 178 16.92 -0.07 -5.42
N SER A 179 17.31 -1.32 -5.20
CA SER A 179 17.90 -2.22 -6.19
C SER A 179 17.17 -3.57 -6.14
N VAL A 180 15.84 -3.53 -6.00
CA VAL A 180 14.97 -4.72 -5.92
C VAL A 180 15.10 -5.61 -7.17
N ASP A 181 15.37 -4.98 -8.31
CA ASP A 181 15.60 -5.54 -9.64
C ASP A 181 16.86 -6.42 -9.75
N THR A 182 17.88 -6.18 -8.94
CA THR A 182 19.17 -6.91 -8.98
C THR A 182 19.26 -8.05 -7.97
N GLY A 183 18.18 -8.34 -7.22
CA GLY A 183 18.19 -9.41 -6.22
C GLY A 183 16.88 -10.19 -6.20
N THR A 184 16.88 -11.40 -6.75
CA THR A 184 15.75 -12.32 -6.60
C THR A 184 15.58 -12.74 -5.14
N GLY A 185 14.34 -12.92 -4.68
CA GLY A 185 14.07 -13.48 -3.35
C GLY A 185 14.18 -12.53 -2.15
N ARG A 186 14.28 -11.20 -2.34
CA ARG A 186 14.23 -10.16 -1.27
C ARG A 186 13.16 -10.47 -0.22
N ALA A 187 13.43 -10.17 1.06
CA ALA A 187 12.44 -10.31 2.12
C ALA A 187 11.18 -9.45 1.85
N GLY A 188 10.05 -9.79 2.50
CA GLY A 188 8.85 -8.96 2.46
C GLY A 188 9.01 -7.65 3.23
N LEU A 189 7.88 -6.97 3.46
CA LEU A 189 7.82 -5.79 4.32
C LEU A 189 8.18 -6.13 5.78
N SER A 190 8.92 -5.24 6.42
CA SER A 190 9.15 -5.29 7.86
C SER A 190 7.88 -5.00 8.65
N SER A 191 7.84 -5.38 9.93
CA SER A 191 6.73 -5.05 10.84
C SER A 191 6.49 -3.54 10.96
N THR A 192 7.54 -2.71 10.83
CA THR A 192 7.43 -1.24 10.78
C THR A 192 6.71 -0.77 9.52
N GLN A 193 7.04 -1.30 8.34
CA GLN A 193 6.39 -0.97 7.08
C GLN A 193 4.93 -1.47 7.05
N LEU A 194 4.67 -2.68 7.54
CA LEU A 194 3.31 -3.19 7.71
C LEU A 194 2.48 -2.32 8.67
N LYS A 195 3.09 -1.83 9.76
CA LYS A 195 2.44 -0.90 10.69
C LYS A 195 2.24 0.51 10.09
N GLN A 196 3.11 0.94 9.18
CA GLN A 196 2.96 2.21 8.46
C GLN A 196 1.70 2.19 7.58
N ILE A 197 1.55 1.13 6.76
CA ILE A 197 0.37 0.97 5.88
C ILE A 197 -0.89 0.64 6.69
N PHE A 198 -0.84 -0.42 7.51
CA PHE A 198 -2.04 -1.04 8.10
C PHE A 198 -2.29 -0.66 9.56
N GLY A 199 -1.45 0.18 10.17
CA GLY A 199 -1.60 0.60 11.57
C GLY A 199 -2.92 1.32 11.85
N GLY A 200 -3.47 2.05 10.89
CA GLY A 200 -4.80 2.68 10.99
C GLY A 200 -5.95 1.65 11.02
N ALA A 201 -5.83 0.54 10.30
CA ALA A 201 -6.86 -0.51 10.28
C ALA A 201 -7.12 -1.12 11.68
N VAL A 202 -6.12 -1.04 12.56
CA VAL A 202 -6.20 -1.54 13.93
C VAL A 202 -7.21 -0.75 14.79
N THR A 203 -7.52 0.51 14.46
CA THR A 203 -8.53 1.31 15.21
C THR A 203 -9.94 1.19 14.62
N LEU A 204 -10.09 0.87 13.34
CA LEU A 204 -11.38 0.75 12.65
C LEU A 204 -12.30 -0.34 13.23
N ALA A 205 -13.62 -0.23 13.00
CA ALA A 205 -14.59 -1.22 13.45
C ALA A 205 -14.45 -2.56 12.70
N ASN A 206 -15.06 -3.62 13.24
CA ASN A 206 -15.20 -4.89 12.53
C ASN A 206 -16.05 -4.72 11.26
N GLY A 207 -15.70 -5.42 10.19
CA GLY A 207 -16.39 -5.40 8.91
C GLY A 207 -15.50 -4.92 7.77
N ASN A 208 -16.13 -4.56 6.64
CA ASN A 208 -15.43 -4.08 5.46
C ASN A 208 -15.40 -2.55 5.45
N THR A 209 -14.20 -1.98 5.54
CA THR A 209 -13.97 -0.57 5.24
C THR A 209 -13.47 -0.48 3.81
N LYS A 210 -14.14 0.35 2.99
CA LYS A 210 -13.58 0.83 1.73
C LYS A 210 -12.96 2.19 1.98
N LEU A 211 -11.72 2.35 1.56
CA LEU A 211 -11.13 3.67 1.36
C LEU A 211 -11.64 4.18 -0.01
N TYR A 212 -11.77 5.49 -0.21
CA TYR A 212 -12.32 6.10 -1.44
C TYR A 212 -11.66 7.45 -1.76
N ASN A 213 -10.99 7.54 -2.91
CA ASN A 213 -10.66 8.77 -3.69
C ASN A 213 -11.92 9.22 -4.47
N ASP A 214 -11.84 10.40 -5.09
CA ASP A 214 -12.88 11.01 -5.91
C ASP A 214 -12.35 11.43 -7.30
N GLY A 215 -11.18 10.92 -7.69
CA GLY A 215 -10.36 11.45 -8.78
C GLY A 215 -9.98 10.40 -9.83
N ASP A 216 -10.17 10.76 -11.09
CA ASP A 216 -9.87 9.89 -12.24
C ASP A 216 -8.36 9.60 -12.40
N ASN A 217 -7.91 8.44 -11.93
CA ASN A 217 -6.53 7.96 -12.10
C ASN A 217 -6.15 7.84 -13.59
N ARG A 218 -7.17 7.70 -14.45
CA ARG A 218 -7.18 7.98 -15.90
C ARG A 218 -6.28 9.13 -16.32
N LYS A 219 -6.62 10.26 -15.73
CA LYS A 219 -6.03 11.57 -15.98
C LYS A 219 -4.66 11.65 -15.35
N ARG A 220 -4.52 11.21 -14.10
CA ARG A 220 -3.24 11.28 -13.37
C ARG A 220 -2.16 10.41 -14.03
N ALA A 221 -2.52 9.23 -14.55
CA ALA A 221 -1.63 8.37 -15.33
C ALA A 221 -1.06 9.05 -16.58
N LYS A 222 -1.88 9.84 -17.29
CA LYS A 222 -1.45 10.61 -18.47
C LYS A 222 -0.52 11.76 -18.09
N GLU A 223 -0.81 12.46 -17.00
CA GLU A 223 0.03 13.52 -16.44
C GLU A 223 1.39 12.96 -16.02
N PHE A 224 1.39 11.89 -15.21
CA PHE A 224 2.58 11.17 -14.77
C PHE A 224 3.47 10.71 -15.94
N LYS A 225 2.90 10.12 -17.00
CA LYS A 225 3.66 9.68 -18.18
C LYS A 225 4.42 10.85 -18.83
N ASN A 226 3.80 12.03 -18.89
CA ASN A 226 4.39 13.24 -19.46
C ASN A 226 5.47 13.83 -18.53
N GLU A 227 5.16 13.98 -17.23
CA GLU A 227 6.07 14.51 -16.20
C GLU A 227 7.38 13.70 -16.11
N ALA A 228 7.25 12.37 -16.07
CA ALA A 228 8.37 11.45 -15.95
C ALA A 228 9.08 11.14 -17.28
N ASN A 229 8.67 11.74 -18.40
CA ASN A 229 9.26 11.56 -19.74
C ASN A 229 9.36 10.08 -20.18
N ILE A 230 8.35 9.28 -19.81
CA ILE A 230 8.27 7.83 -19.99
C ILE A 230 7.88 7.50 -21.44
N LYS A 231 8.59 6.57 -22.10
CA LYS A 231 8.44 6.28 -23.55
C LYS A 231 7.79 4.92 -23.83
#